data_AF-A0A067SWJ6-F1
#
_entry.id   AF-A0A067SWJ6-F1
#
_cell.length_a   1.000
_cell.length_b   1.000
_cell.length_c   1.000
_cell.angle_alpha   90.00
_cell.angle_beta   90.00
_cell.angle_gamma   90.00
#
_symmetry.space_group_name_H-M   'P 1'
#
loop_
_entity.id
_entity.type
_entity.pdbx_description
1 polymer ?
#
loop_
_entity_poly.entity_id
_entity_poly.type
_entity_poly.pdbx_seq_one_letter_code
_entity_poly.pdbx_strand_id
1 'polypeptide(L)'
;MPDSDSQNAPTFLPFPPEVLESEHKKQIIAIRTCLLSWLLANSDVKEESPGAGENMQRATEELSNLKVDPPYAFTPSPPYQFRSVLLSCIKCYWVALIKVLNDGEKNELAERLNVVPPFGRRIPRFDGKKCVENPGELDAREYEGLMRVTTFVVINLTSDDVVKMWRELAEVGVQTWEETD
;
A
#
# COMPACT_ATOMS: atom_id res chain seq x y z
N MET A 1 -32.90 16.38 -5.60
CA MET A 1 -31.63 15.69 -5.86
C MET A 1 -30.54 16.59 -5.29
N PRO A 2 -29.93 16.25 -4.15
CA PRO A 2 -28.74 16.97 -3.71
C PRO A 2 -27.52 16.37 -4.40
N ASP A 3 -26.68 17.24 -4.92
CA ASP A 3 -25.34 16.94 -5.43
C ASP A 3 -24.55 16.14 -4.40
N SER A 4 -24.10 14.94 -4.77
CA SER A 4 -23.23 14.10 -3.94
C SER A 4 -21.84 13.97 -4.54
N ASP A 5 -21.31 15.04 -5.13
CA ASP A 5 -19.86 15.18 -5.33
C ASP A 5 -19.28 15.89 -4.11
N SER A 6 -19.39 15.23 -2.96
CA SER A 6 -18.43 15.45 -1.89
C SER A 6 -17.11 14.87 -2.40
N GLN A 7 -16.32 15.70 -3.07
CA GLN A 7 -14.90 15.46 -3.29
C GLN A 7 -14.26 15.28 -1.92
N ASN A 8 -14.26 14.04 -1.41
CA ASN A 8 -13.58 13.69 -0.18
C ASN A 8 -12.10 13.94 -0.41
N ALA A 9 -11.60 15.01 0.21
CA ALA A 9 -10.18 15.33 0.24
C ALA A 9 -9.39 14.06 0.61
N PRO A 10 -8.21 13.82 0.01
CA PRO A 10 -7.46 12.61 0.26
C PRO A 10 -7.11 12.49 1.75
N THR A 11 -7.57 11.41 2.38
CA THR A 11 -7.21 11.07 3.75
C THR A 11 -5.76 10.59 3.79
N PHE A 12 -4.89 11.33 4.51
CA PHE A 12 -3.47 10.98 4.69
C PHE A 12 -3.22 9.96 5.81
N LEU A 13 -4.21 9.75 6.68
CA LEU A 13 -4.18 8.70 7.70
C LEU A 13 -5.54 7.98 7.68
N PRO A 14 -5.70 6.91 6.87
CA PRO A 14 -6.99 6.24 6.68
C PRO A 14 -7.36 5.31 7.84
N PHE A 15 -6.47 5.14 8.81
CA PHE A 15 -6.65 4.28 9.99
C PHE A 15 -7.10 5.09 11.21
N PRO A 16 -7.86 4.48 12.14
CA PRO A 16 -8.20 5.11 13.42
C PRO A 16 -6.93 5.57 14.17
N PRO A 17 -6.82 6.87 14.49
CA PRO A 17 -5.59 7.43 15.06
C PRO A 17 -5.34 6.95 16.49
N GLU A 18 -6.32 6.41 17.21
CA GLU A 18 -6.16 5.97 18.59
C GLU A 18 -5.37 4.66 18.71
N VAL A 19 -5.38 3.84 17.65
CA VAL A 19 -4.84 2.47 17.69
C VAL A 19 -3.35 2.40 17.34
N LEU A 20 -2.90 3.29 16.47
CA LEU A 20 -1.53 3.28 15.98
C LEU A 20 -0.58 4.09 16.88
N GLU A 21 0.68 3.68 16.93
CA GLU A 21 1.75 4.46 17.54
C GLU A 21 2.08 5.70 16.70
N SER A 22 2.56 6.77 17.35
CA SER A 22 2.90 8.03 16.67
C SER A 22 3.90 7.85 15.52
N GLU A 23 4.91 6.99 15.70
CA GLU A 23 5.90 6.72 14.65
C GLU A 23 5.28 6.00 13.46
N HIS A 24 4.39 5.03 13.69
CA HIS A 24 3.69 4.35 12.60
C HIS A 24 2.83 5.32 11.78
N LYS A 25 2.10 6.23 12.44
CA LYS A 25 1.30 7.26 11.77
C LYS A 25 2.16 8.16 10.88
N LYS A 26 3.31 8.61 11.39
CA LYS A 26 4.25 9.44 10.61
C LYS A 26 4.69 8.73 9.34
N GLN A 27 5.05 7.44 9.44
CA GLN A 27 5.43 6.64 8.28
C GLN A 27 4.29 6.51 7.27
N ILE A 28 3.06 6.21 7.74
CA ILE A 28 1.89 6.12 6.86
C ILE A 28 1.65 7.44 6.14
N ILE A 29 1.67 8.57 6.85
CA ILE A 29 1.48 9.91 6.26
C ILE A 29 2.56 10.19 5.21
N ALA A 30 3.83 9.94 5.52
CA ALA A 30 4.93 10.14 4.58
C ALA A 30 4.77 9.30 3.30
N ILE A 31 4.42 8.02 3.46
CA ILE A 31 4.13 7.13 2.33
C ILE A 31 2.93 7.65 1.52
N ARG A 32 1.83 8.01 2.19
CA ARG A 32 0.60 8.51 1.54
C ARG A 32 0.88 9.76 0.72
N THR A 33 1.59 10.73 1.30
CA THR A 33 1.97 11.96 0.60
C THR A 33 2.75 11.64 -0.68
N CYS A 34 3.75 10.76 -0.57
CA CYS A 34 4.58 10.39 -1.72
C CYS A 34 3.79 9.66 -2.81
N LEU A 35 2.97 8.65 -2.45
CA LEU A 35 2.15 7.91 -3.41
C LEU A 35 1.10 8.80 -4.09
N LEU A 36 0.46 9.70 -3.34
CA LEU A 36 -0.53 10.63 -3.89
C LEU A 36 0.10 11.66 -4.82
N SER A 37 1.28 12.19 -4.49
CA SER A 37 2.06 13.06 -5.40
C SER A 37 2.36 12.34 -6.72
N TRP A 38 2.77 11.07 -6.65
CA TRP A 38 3.05 10.26 -7.84
C TRP A 38 1.79 10.02 -8.68
N LEU A 39 0.67 9.64 -8.04
CA LEU A 39 -0.59 9.40 -8.74
C LEU A 39 -1.13 10.67 -9.41
N LEU A 40 -1.03 11.82 -8.73
CA LEU A 40 -1.41 13.12 -9.29
C LEU A 40 -0.55 13.46 -10.51
N ALA A 41 0.76 13.34 -10.41
CA ALA A 41 1.67 13.62 -11.51
C ALA A 41 1.43 12.67 -12.71
N ASN A 42 1.10 11.41 -12.45
CA ASN A 42 0.72 10.46 -13.51
C ASN A 42 -0.62 10.83 -14.17
N SER A 43 -1.59 11.38 -13.41
CA SER A 43 -2.83 11.91 -13.97
C SER A 43 -2.56 13.11 -14.87
N ASP A 44 -1.73 14.06 -14.41
CA ASP A 44 -1.32 15.23 -15.19
C ASP A 44 -0.70 14.82 -16.54
N VAL A 45 0.10 13.75 -16.57
CA VAL A 45 0.69 13.21 -17.81
C VAL A 45 -0.39 12.67 -18.74
N LYS A 46 -1.37 11.92 -18.21
CA LYS A 46 -2.48 11.38 -19.01
C LYS A 46 -3.41 12.46 -19.56
N GLU A 47 -3.50 13.60 -18.86
CA GLU A 47 -4.32 14.76 -19.23
C GLU A 47 -3.56 15.79 -20.08
N GLU A 48 -2.29 15.54 -20.40
CA GLU A 48 -1.41 16.46 -21.14
C GLU A 48 -1.29 17.85 -20.49
N SER A 49 -1.35 17.89 -19.14
CA SER A 49 -1.25 19.12 -18.37
C SER A 49 0.11 19.81 -18.57
N PRO A 50 0.16 21.16 -18.62
CA PRO A 50 1.42 21.89 -18.69
C PRO A 50 2.35 21.53 -17.52
N GLY A 51 3.60 21.18 -17.83
CA GLY A 51 4.59 20.78 -16.81
C GLY A 51 4.45 19.35 -16.28
N ALA A 52 3.54 18.53 -16.83
CA ALA A 52 3.31 17.17 -16.37
C ALA A 52 4.57 16.29 -16.36
N GLY A 53 5.44 16.42 -17.36
CA GLY A 53 6.69 15.66 -17.43
C GLY A 53 7.66 15.97 -16.28
N GLU A 54 7.82 17.25 -15.93
CA GLU A 54 8.67 17.67 -14.80
C GLU A 54 8.08 17.24 -13.46
N ASN A 55 6.75 17.37 -13.31
CA ASN A 55 6.04 16.88 -12.13
C ASN A 55 6.21 15.37 -11.94
N MET A 56 6.09 14.61 -13.03
CA MET A 56 6.24 13.15 -13.01
C MET A 56 7.68 12.73 -12.67
N GLN A 57 8.68 13.40 -13.25
CA GLN A 57 10.08 13.14 -12.93
C GLN A 57 10.36 13.39 -11.44
N ARG A 58 9.91 14.53 -10.91
CA ARG A 58 10.07 14.86 -9.48
C ARG A 58 9.38 13.83 -8.59
N ALA A 59 8.12 13.48 -8.88
CA ALA A 59 7.38 12.52 -8.05
C ALA A 59 7.98 11.12 -8.10
N THR A 60 8.55 10.72 -9.25
CA THR A 60 9.26 9.44 -9.41
C THR A 60 10.56 9.42 -8.60
N GLU A 61 11.34 10.51 -8.63
CA GLU A 61 12.54 10.66 -7.81
C GLU A 61 12.20 10.63 -6.32
N GLU A 62 11.18 11.38 -5.88
CA GLU A 62 10.68 11.36 -4.51
C GLU A 62 10.27 9.95 -4.07
N LEU A 63 9.56 9.21 -4.92
CA LEU A 63 9.16 7.83 -4.64
C LEU A 63 10.36 6.90 -4.49
N SER A 64 11.32 6.95 -5.41
CA SER A 64 12.52 6.10 -5.34
C SER A 64 13.39 6.39 -4.11
N ASN A 65 13.35 7.64 -3.61
CA ASN A 65 14.14 8.09 -2.46
C ASN A 65 13.37 8.05 -1.14
N LEU A 66 12.10 7.65 -1.14
CA LEU A 66 11.28 7.55 0.07
C LEU A 66 11.93 6.57 1.05
N LYS A 67 12.16 7.03 2.28
CA LYS A 67 12.71 6.20 3.36
C LYS A 67 11.59 5.83 4.32
N VAL A 68 11.46 4.53 4.55
CA VAL A 68 10.60 3.99 5.60
C VAL A 68 11.49 3.51 6.73
N ASP A 69 11.24 3.97 7.94
CA ASP A 69 12.08 3.65 9.09
C ASP A 69 11.78 2.25 9.67
N PRO A 70 12.76 1.57 10.29
CA PRO A 70 12.49 0.41 11.13
C PRO A 70 11.45 0.73 12.21
N PRO A 71 10.55 -0.21 12.57
CA PRO A 71 10.49 -1.62 12.13
C PRO A 71 9.74 -1.85 10.80
N TYR A 72 9.26 -0.80 10.14
CA TYR A 72 8.37 -0.89 8.97
C TYR A 72 9.12 -1.05 7.65
N ALA A 73 10.42 -0.74 7.62
CA ALA A 73 11.31 -1.00 6.49
C ALA A 73 11.33 -2.49 6.10
N PHE A 74 11.36 -2.78 4.80
CA PHE A 74 11.63 -4.13 4.29
C PHE A 74 13.14 -4.37 4.18
N THR A 75 13.61 -5.50 4.73
CA THR A 75 15.03 -5.88 4.70
C THR A 75 15.18 -7.39 4.44
N PRO A 76 16.20 -7.82 3.68
CA PRO A 76 17.14 -7.01 2.91
C PRO A 76 16.48 -6.36 1.67
N SER A 77 17.06 -5.23 1.24
CA SER A 77 16.56 -4.48 0.08
C SER A 77 16.78 -5.27 -1.22
N PRO A 78 15.75 -5.52 -2.06
CA PRO A 78 15.93 -6.13 -3.36
C PRO A 78 16.69 -5.20 -4.33
N PRO A 79 17.37 -5.73 -5.35
CA PRO A 79 18.25 -4.96 -6.24
C PRO A 79 17.50 -4.14 -7.31
N TYR A 80 16.31 -3.63 -7.00
CA TYR A 80 15.47 -2.87 -7.94
C TYR A 80 15.02 -1.57 -7.29
N GLN A 81 15.14 -0.47 -8.05
CA GLN A 81 14.90 0.92 -7.61
C GLN A 81 13.63 1.07 -6.75
N PHE A 82 12.48 0.68 -7.28
CA PHE A 82 11.19 0.86 -6.59
C PHE A 82 10.80 -0.31 -5.70
N ARG A 83 11.29 -1.53 -5.95
CA ARG A 83 10.80 -2.70 -5.20
C ARG A 83 11.07 -2.59 -3.72
N SER A 84 12.24 -2.07 -3.33
CA SER A 84 12.55 -1.88 -1.91
C SER A 84 11.57 -0.94 -1.22
N VAL A 85 11.23 0.16 -1.89
CA VAL A 85 10.35 1.18 -1.33
C VAL A 85 8.91 0.66 -1.26
N LEU A 86 8.44 0.02 -2.32
CA LEU A 86 7.10 -0.54 -2.38
C LEU A 86 6.91 -1.65 -1.34
N LEU A 87 7.87 -2.56 -1.18
CA LEU A 87 7.82 -3.59 -0.13
C LEU A 87 7.74 -2.97 1.27
N SER A 88 8.47 -1.89 1.51
CA SER A 88 8.41 -1.17 2.79
C SER A 88 7.05 -0.48 2.98
N CYS A 89 6.47 0.09 1.92
CA CYS A 89 5.12 0.67 1.95
C CYS A 89 4.06 -0.40 2.28
N ILE A 90 4.12 -1.54 1.58
CA ILE A 90 3.22 -2.68 1.78
C ILE A 90 3.31 -3.17 3.22
N LYS A 91 4.53 -3.42 3.72
CA LYS A 91 4.77 -3.85 5.10
C LYS A 91 4.20 -2.86 6.10
N CYS A 92 4.48 -1.57 5.92
CA CYS A 92 3.96 -0.51 6.79
C CYS A 92 2.44 -0.51 6.86
N TYR A 93 1.76 -0.57 5.71
CA TYR A 93 0.30 -0.60 5.62
C TYR A 93 -0.31 -1.89 6.15
N TRP A 94 0.33 -3.03 5.87
CA TRP A 94 -0.15 -4.33 6.33
C TRP A 94 -0.10 -4.44 7.85
N VAL A 95 1.02 -4.05 8.48
CA VAL A 95 1.13 -4.00 9.94
C VAL A 95 0.08 -3.05 10.54
N ALA A 96 -0.21 -1.92 9.89
CA ALA A 96 -1.23 -0.98 10.36
C ALA A 96 -2.63 -1.61 10.31
N LEU A 97 -2.97 -2.24 9.19
CA LEU A 97 -4.23 -2.95 9.01
C LEU A 97 -4.42 -4.02 10.09
N ILE A 98 -3.44 -4.90 10.29
CA ILE A 98 -3.57 -5.96 11.31
C ILE A 98 -3.69 -5.39 12.73
N LYS A 99 -3.02 -4.27 13.05
CA LYS A 99 -3.16 -3.62 14.35
C LYS A 99 -4.58 -3.10 14.61
N VAL A 100 -5.29 -2.62 13.60
CA VAL A 100 -6.62 -2.01 13.77
C VAL A 100 -7.77 -3.02 13.75
N LEU A 101 -7.56 -4.21 13.19
CA LEU A 101 -8.57 -5.26 13.17
C LEU A 101 -8.71 -5.94 14.53
N ASN A 102 -9.93 -6.27 14.90
CA ASN A 102 -10.21 -7.14 16.05
C ASN A 102 -9.95 -8.62 15.70
N ASP A 103 -10.00 -9.50 16.70
CA ASP A 103 -9.66 -10.92 16.50
C ASP A 103 -10.62 -11.66 15.56
N GLY A 104 -11.90 -11.27 15.52
CA GLY A 104 -12.87 -11.82 14.58
C GLY A 104 -12.54 -11.43 13.14
N GLU A 105 -12.28 -10.15 12.90
CA GLU A 105 -11.89 -9.62 11.59
C GLU A 105 -10.53 -10.18 11.11
N LYS A 106 -9.59 -10.39 12.03
CA LYS A 106 -8.31 -11.06 11.76
C LYS A 106 -8.49 -12.50 11.30
N ASN A 107 -9.34 -13.27 11.98
CA ASN A 107 -9.67 -14.63 11.58
C ASN A 107 -10.34 -14.66 10.20
N GLU A 108 -11.30 -13.77 9.97
CA GLU A 108 -11.95 -13.65 8.68
C GLU A 108 -10.96 -13.26 7.56
N LEU A 109 -10.06 -12.31 7.80
CA LEU A 109 -9.02 -11.93 6.84
C LEU A 109 -8.08 -13.11 6.53
N ALA A 110 -7.69 -13.90 7.53
CA ALA A 110 -6.87 -15.09 7.34
C ALA A 110 -7.58 -16.13 6.45
N GLU A 111 -8.88 -16.38 6.69
CA GLU A 111 -9.70 -17.26 5.85
C GLU A 111 -9.80 -16.76 4.41
N ARG A 112 -10.05 -15.46 4.24
CA ARG A 112 -10.11 -14.82 2.91
C ARG A 112 -8.79 -14.92 2.15
N LEU A 113 -7.65 -14.79 2.82
CA LEU A 113 -6.33 -14.98 2.21
C LEU A 113 -6.10 -16.44 1.78
N ASN A 114 -6.56 -17.41 2.56
CA ASN A 114 -6.39 -18.84 2.25
C ASN A 114 -7.16 -19.28 0.99
N VAL A 115 -8.24 -18.58 0.64
CA VAL A 115 -9.03 -18.88 -0.57
C VAL A 115 -8.53 -18.16 -1.82
N VAL A 116 -7.57 -17.24 -1.70
CA VAL A 116 -6.95 -16.59 -2.86
C VAL A 116 -6.16 -17.63 -3.66
N PRO A 117 -6.53 -17.92 -4.93
CA PRO A 117 -5.79 -18.87 -5.73
C PRO A 117 -4.40 -18.30 -6.06
N PRO A 118 -3.32 -19.10 -5.98
CA PRO A 118 -2.02 -18.67 -6.46
C PRO A 118 -2.09 -18.39 -7.97
N PHE A 119 -1.46 -17.31 -8.41
CA PHE A 119 -1.49 -16.90 -9.82
C PHE A 119 -0.12 -16.42 -10.30
N GLY A 120 0.39 -17.11 -11.33
CA GLY A 120 1.71 -16.86 -11.90
C GLY A 120 2.81 -16.90 -10.84
N ARG A 121 3.82 -16.04 -11.01
CA ARG A 121 4.93 -15.90 -10.05
C ARG A 121 4.65 -14.92 -8.92
N ARG A 122 3.68 -14.02 -9.13
CA ARG A 122 3.48 -12.80 -8.35
C ARG A 122 2.48 -12.94 -7.20
N ILE A 123 1.52 -13.87 -7.29
CA ILE A 123 0.58 -14.17 -6.21
C ILE A 123 0.95 -15.55 -5.64
N PRO A 124 1.54 -15.63 -4.45
CA PRO A 124 1.85 -16.91 -3.82
C PRO A 124 0.57 -17.58 -3.31
N ARG A 125 0.69 -18.85 -2.92
CA ARG A 125 -0.32 -19.45 -2.04
C ARG A 125 -0.09 -18.87 -0.65
N PHE A 126 -1.03 -18.08 -0.16
CA PHE A 126 -0.91 -17.49 1.17
C PHE A 126 -1.10 -18.54 2.26
N ASP A 127 -0.34 -18.38 3.33
CA ASP A 127 -0.73 -18.85 4.66
C ASP A 127 -1.38 -17.66 5.37
N GLY A 128 -2.72 -17.61 5.34
CA GLY A 128 -3.47 -16.49 5.90
C GLY A 128 -3.23 -16.30 7.39
N LYS A 129 -3.01 -17.40 8.12
CA LYS A 129 -2.70 -17.36 9.56
C LYS A 129 -1.36 -16.69 9.78
N LYS A 130 -0.32 -17.10 9.05
CA LYS A 130 1.01 -16.44 9.10
C LYS A 130 0.91 -14.95 8.76
N CYS A 131 0.15 -14.60 7.71
CA CYS A 131 -0.01 -13.21 7.27
C CYS A 131 -0.58 -12.30 8.36
N VAL A 132 -1.45 -12.83 9.21
CA VAL A 132 -2.13 -12.09 10.28
C VAL A 132 -1.37 -12.15 11.61
N GLU A 133 -0.81 -13.30 11.98
CA GLU A 133 -0.10 -13.45 13.27
C GLU A 133 1.30 -12.82 13.23
N ASN A 134 1.98 -12.84 12.08
CA ASN A 134 3.34 -12.34 11.92
C ASN A 134 3.43 -11.30 10.79
N PRO A 135 2.66 -10.20 10.85
CA PRO A 135 2.50 -9.28 9.74
C PRO A 135 3.76 -8.50 9.36
N GLY A 136 4.78 -8.49 10.22
CA GLY A 136 6.07 -7.85 9.98
C GLY A 136 7.16 -8.76 9.41
N GLU A 137 6.90 -10.08 9.34
CA GLU A 137 7.89 -11.13 9.06
C GLU A 137 7.65 -11.85 7.73
N LEU A 138 6.83 -11.28 6.86
CA LEU A 138 6.56 -11.85 5.55
C LEU A 138 7.74 -11.63 4.58
N ASP A 139 7.88 -12.52 3.62
CA ASP A 139 8.90 -12.39 2.59
C ASP A 139 8.48 -11.41 1.47
N ALA A 140 9.40 -11.09 0.56
CA ALA A 140 9.15 -10.14 -0.52
C ALA A 140 7.99 -10.58 -1.43
N ARG A 141 7.85 -11.89 -1.66
CA ARG A 141 6.82 -12.43 -2.55
C ARG A 141 5.45 -12.40 -1.88
N GLU A 142 5.39 -12.64 -0.58
CA GLU A 142 4.18 -12.51 0.23
C GLU A 142 3.70 -11.05 0.24
N TYR A 143 4.58 -10.07 0.52
CA TYR A 143 4.20 -8.66 0.44
C TYR A 143 3.80 -8.24 -0.98
N GLU A 144 4.54 -8.62 -2.02
CA GLU A 144 4.10 -8.36 -3.40
C GLU A 144 2.69 -8.90 -3.66
N GLY A 145 2.43 -10.14 -3.23
CA GLY A 145 1.13 -10.76 -3.33
C GLY A 145 0.06 -9.92 -2.64
N LEU A 146 0.31 -9.50 -1.40
CA LEU A 146 -0.62 -8.67 -0.62
C LEU A 146 -0.97 -7.38 -1.37
N MET A 147 0.01 -6.65 -1.91
CA MET A 147 -0.24 -5.45 -2.72
C MET A 147 -1.30 -5.68 -3.81
N ARG A 148 -1.32 -6.87 -4.43
CA ARG A 148 -2.21 -7.20 -5.55
C ARG A 148 -3.61 -7.63 -5.12
N VAL A 149 -3.75 -8.21 -3.92
CA VAL A 149 -5.00 -8.88 -3.51
C VAL A 149 -5.70 -8.17 -2.35
N THR A 150 -4.98 -7.37 -1.56
CA THR A 150 -5.51 -6.77 -0.33
C THR A 150 -6.77 -5.98 -0.56
N THR A 151 -6.85 -5.17 -1.62
CA THR A 151 -8.05 -4.39 -1.97
C THR A 151 -9.32 -5.24 -2.05
N PHE A 152 -9.23 -6.52 -2.45
CA PHE A 152 -10.38 -7.42 -2.52
C PHE A 152 -10.67 -8.11 -1.21
N VAL A 153 -9.64 -8.58 -0.51
CA VAL A 153 -9.83 -9.38 0.72
C VAL A 153 -10.23 -8.53 1.93
N VAL A 154 -10.02 -7.21 1.90
CA VAL A 154 -10.39 -6.31 3.01
C VAL A 154 -11.74 -5.60 2.83
N ILE A 155 -12.43 -5.83 1.71
CA ILE A 155 -13.77 -5.25 1.48
C ILE A 155 -14.71 -5.66 2.61
N ASN A 156 -15.45 -4.71 3.17
CA ASN A 156 -16.34 -4.91 4.33
C ASN A 156 -15.64 -5.35 5.63
N LEU A 157 -14.30 -5.35 5.70
CA LEU A 157 -13.54 -5.54 6.96
C LEU A 157 -12.95 -4.24 7.50
N THR A 158 -12.91 -3.18 6.69
CA THR A 158 -12.28 -1.91 7.03
C THR A 158 -12.99 -0.76 6.31
N SER A 159 -12.56 0.47 6.54
CA SER A 159 -13.14 1.66 5.91
C SER A 159 -12.80 1.74 4.42
N ASP A 160 -13.66 2.42 3.65
CA ASP A 160 -13.42 2.69 2.23
C ASP A 160 -12.11 3.44 1.97
N ASP A 161 -11.66 4.27 2.92
CA ASP A 161 -10.39 4.98 2.85
C ASP A 161 -9.19 4.03 2.89
N VAL A 162 -9.24 2.96 3.70
CA VAL A 162 -8.20 1.92 3.73
C VAL A 162 -8.23 1.11 2.44
N VAL A 163 -9.41 0.78 1.92
CA VAL A 163 -9.56 0.08 0.62
C VAL A 163 -8.98 0.93 -0.52
N LYS A 164 -9.31 2.24 -0.54
CA LYS A 164 -8.79 3.22 -1.49
C LYS A 164 -7.27 3.34 -1.42
N MET A 165 -6.70 3.41 -0.22
CA MET A 165 -5.25 3.43 -0.01
C MET A 165 -4.56 2.20 -0.63
N TRP A 166 -5.11 1.00 -0.44
CA TRP A 166 -4.56 -0.22 -1.04
C TRP A 166 -4.64 -0.23 -2.56
N ARG A 167 -5.75 0.25 -3.12
CA ARG A 167 -5.92 0.39 -4.58
C ARG A 167 -4.87 1.35 -5.16
N GLU A 168 -4.67 2.48 -4.51
CA GLU A 168 -3.68 3.50 -4.92
C GLU A 168 -2.25 2.94 -4.88
N LEU A 169 -1.89 2.22 -3.82
CA LEU A 169 -0.60 1.52 -3.75
C LEU A 169 -0.44 0.47 -4.85
N ALA A 170 -1.50 -0.30 -5.14
CA ALA A 170 -1.48 -1.29 -6.21
C ALA A 170 -1.30 -0.65 -7.59
N GLU A 171 -1.90 0.51 -7.84
CA GLU A 171 -1.74 1.27 -9.09
C GLU A 171 -0.30 1.74 -9.30
N VAL A 172 0.31 2.35 -8.28
CA VAL A 172 1.72 2.75 -8.33
C VAL A 172 2.60 1.53 -8.53
N GLY A 173 2.33 0.46 -7.77
CA GLY A 173 3.08 -0.78 -7.85
C GLY A 173 3.02 -1.42 -9.23
N VAL A 174 1.85 -1.53 -9.86
CA VAL A 174 1.73 -2.13 -11.20
C VAL A 174 2.56 -1.39 -12.26
N GLN A 175 2.68 -0.06 -12.13
CA GLN A 175 3.42 0.75 -13.10
C GLN A 175 4.93 0.71 -12.86
N THR A 176 5.38 0.66 -11.61
CA THR A 176 6.80 0.82 -11.26
C THR A 176 7.52 -0.50 -10.86
N TRP A 177 6.80 -1.61 -10.66
CA TRP A 177 7.37 -2.86 -10.08
C TRP A 177 8.54 -3.47 -10.85
N GLU A 178 8.55 -3.32 -12.18
CA GLU A 178 9.56 -3.91 -13.06
C GLU A 178 10.52 -2.88 -13.64
N GLU A 179 10.43 -1.62 -13.21
CA GLU A 179 11.42 -0.61 -13.58
C GLU A 179 12.78 -0.98 -12.97
N THR A 180 13.77 -1.08 -13.87
CA THR A 180 15.17 -1.28 -13.55
C THR A 180 15.89 0.05 -13.68
N ASP A 181 16.93 0.27 -12.86
CA ASP A 181 17.84 1.43 -12.97
C ASP A 181 18.42 1.59 -14.39
#